data_AF-A0A7S1RWM8-F1
#
_entry.id   AF-A0A7S1RWM8-F1
#
_cell.length_a   1.000
_cell.length_b   1.000
_cell.length_c   1.000
_cell.angle_alpha   90.00
_cell.angle_beta   90.00
_cell.angle_gamma   90.00
#
_symmetry.space_group_name_H-M   'P 1'
#
loop_
_entity.id
_entity.type
_entity.pdbx_description
1 polymer ?
#
loop_
_entity_poly.entity_id
_entity_poly.type
_entity_poly.pdbx_seq_one_letter_code
_entity_poly.pdbx_strand_id
1 'polypeptide(L)'
;RGLMAPPTPTPGRAAKHEKEQVRAVYAALKANDFGALEELAFSRYGFCSSELRRSVWMRLLGLAPKQAVDPSWKHVLAEVDHQGKEAKVMHADVQRSVYSWDVHTNIKKTTRNQKREQLSQVMHAILRRHNSKLTYFQGFHDIALVFLEVGTPSQAFHMVERLALFHLTDQLCLPFDRGLTPLLGALFCLLQLLDAPLAEALEEAGWTSCEAQCS
;
A
#
# COMPACT_ATOMS: atom_id res chain seq x y z
N ARG A 1 -1.55 -19.70 31.89
CA ARG A 1 -1.81 -18.34 32.42
C ARG A 1 -2.42 -17.54 31.29
N GLY A 2 -3.72 -17.22 31.38
CA GLY A 2 -4.44 -16.54 30.30
C GLY A 2 -3.89 -15.13 30.07
N LEU A 3 -3.56 -14.83 28.81
CA LEU A 3 -3.28 -13.46 28.36
C LEU A 3 -4.59 -12.69 28.40
N MET A 4 -4.86 -12.00 29.52
CA MET A 4 -5.94 -11.00 29.56
C MET A 4 -5.60 -9.92 28.53
N ALA A 5 -6.48 -9.76 27.53
CA ALA A 5 -6.44 -8.61 26.66
C ALA A 5 -6.48 -7.33 27.52
N PRO A 6 -5.67 -6.30 27.20
CA PRO A 6 -5.65 -5.09 27.99
C PRO A 6 -7.05 -4.45 28.02
N PRO A 7 -7.48 -3.89 29.16
CA PRO A 7 -8.82 -3.34 29.30
C PRO A 7 -9.08 -2.28 28.22
N THR A 8 -10.25 -2.37 27.59
CA THR A 8 -10.73 -1.37 26.64
C THR A 8 -10.88 -0.05 27.39
N PRO A 9 -10.16 1.02 26.98
CA PRO A 9 -10.21 2.29 27.67
C PRO A 9 -11.61 2.89 27.54
N THR A 10 -12.09 3.49 28.64
CA THR A 10 -13.33 4.27 28.62
C THR A 10 -13.26 5.38 27.56
N PRO A 11 -14.39 5.74 26.91
CA PRO A 11 -14.40 6.61 25.73
C PRO A 11 -13.65 7.93 25.91
N GLY A 12 -13.76 8.57 27.09
CA GLY A 12 -13.06 9.81 27.40
C GLY A 12 -11.54 9.67 27.56
N ARG A 13 -11.06 8.50 28.02
CA ARG A 13 -9.62 8.23 28.16
C ARG A 13 -8.98 7.88 26.82
N ALA A 14 -9.70 7.17 25.96
CA ALA A 14 -9.24 6.86 24.60
C ALA A 14 -9.03 8.14 23.77
N ALA A 15 -10.00 9.07 23.80
CA ALA A 15 -9.89 10.34 23.09
C ALA A 15 -8.74 11.24 23.58
N LYS A 16 -8.39 11.15 24.86
CA LYS A 16 -7.22 11.86 25.41
C LYS A 16 -5.92 11.30 24.86
N HIS A 17 -5.75 9.97 24.90
CA HIS A 17 -4.54 9.31 24.41
C HIS A 17 -4.37 9.45 22.89
N GLU A 18 -5.46 9.48 22.13
CA GLU A 18 -5.40 9.76 20.70
C GLU A 18 -4.88 11.18 20.42
N LYS A 19 -5.34 12.18 21.17
CA LYS A 19 -4.82 13.56 21.06
C LYS A 19 -3.34 13.66 21.42
N GLU A 20 -2.89 12.90 22.43
CA GLU A 20 -1.48 12.80 22.80
C GLU A 20 -0.65 12.16 21.66
N GLN A 21 -1.15 11.08 21.06
CA GLN A 21 -0.53 10.43 19.90
C GLN A 21 -0.38 11.41 18.73
N VAL A 22 -1.44 12.13 18.37
CA VAL A 22 -1.42 13.11 17.27
C VAL A 22 -0.36 14.19 17.52
N ARG A 23 -0.27 14.70 18.75
CA ARG A 23 0.73 15.71 19.13
C ARG A 23 2.16 15.16 19.03
N ALA A 24 2.39 13.94 19.52
CA ALA A 24 3.70 13.29 19.46
C ALA A 24 4.15 13.08 18.00
N VAL A 25 3.25 12.60 17.14
CA VAL A 25 3.57 12.40 15.71
C VAL A 25 3.90 13.72 15.01
N TYR A 26 3.14 14.79 15.24
CA TYR A 26 3.48 16.10 14.66
C TYR A 26 4.79 16.68 15.20
N ALA A 27 5.12 16.44 16.48
CA ALA A 27 6.41 16.82 17.04
C ALA A 27 7.56 16.08 16.36
N ALA A 28 7.43 14.76 16.17
CA ALA A 28 8.41 13.94 15.46
C ALA A 28 8.58 14.37 13.99
N LEU A 29 7.47 14.67 13.29
CA LEU A 29 7.50 15.20 11.93
C LEU A 29 8.26 16.53 11.83
N LYS A 30 8.04 17.44 12.79
CA LYS A 30 8.73 18.74 12.83
C LYS A 30 10.23 18.57 13.11
N ALA A 31 10.59 17.60 13.95
CA ALA A 31 11.98 17.29 14.28
C ALA A 31 12.69 16.44 13.21
N ASN A 32 11.96 15.91 12.22
CA ASN A 32 12.46 14.89 11.27
C ASN A 32 13.02 13.64 11.96
N ASP A 33 12.40 13.26 13.08
CA ASP A 33 12.80 12.10 13.86
C ASP A 33 12.11 10.85 13.32
N PHE A 34 12.78 10.15 12.40
CA PHE A 34 12.25 8.94 11.79
C PHE A 34 12.16 7.76 12.78
N GLY A 35 13.05 7.70 13.77
CA GLY A 35 13.02 6.65 14.80
C GLY A 35 11.78 6.80 15.68
N ALA A 36 11.50 8.03 16.14
CA ALA A 36 10.26 8.30 16.87
C ALA A 36 9.01 8.02 16.03
N LEU A 37 9.02 8.32 14.72
CA LEU A 37 7.90 7.99 13.83
C LEU A 37 7.67 6.48 13.70
N GLU A 38 8.75 5.69 13.64
CA GLU A 38 8.69 4.22 13.61
C GLU A 38 8.08 3.68 14.91
N GLU A 39 8.58 4.09 16.07
CA GLU A 39 8.02 3.71 17.37
C GLU A 39 6.54 4.08 17.50
N LEU A 40 6.18 5.29 17.06
CA LEU A 40 4.79 5.76 17.06
C LEU A 40 3.90 5.00 16.09
N ALA A 41 4.44 4.46 14.98
CA ALA A 41 3.69 3.65 14.03
C ALA A 41 3.25 2.31 14.63
N PHE A 42 4.12 1.68 15.44
CA PHE A 42 3.84 0.42 16.16
C PHE A 42 3.10 0.63 17.49
N SER A 43 2.88 1.88 17.91
CA SER A 43 2.10 2.17 19.11
C SER A 43 0.63 1.79 18.93
N ARG A 44 -0.10 1.66 20.05
CA ARG A 44 -1.52 1.26 20.08
C ARG A 44 -2.42 2.02 19.10
N TYR A 45 -2.15 3.31 18.89
CA TYR A 45 -2.97 4.17 18.04
C TYR A 45 -2.38 4.39 16.65
N GLY A 46 -1.10 4.07 16.45
CA GLY A 46 -0.38 4.26 15.20
C GLY A 46 -0.59 5.65 14.61
N PHE A 47 -0.81 5.70 13.30
CA PHE A 47 -1.32 6.89 12.62
C PHE A 47 -2.85 6.80 12.54
N CYS A 48 -3.53 7.34 13.56
CA CYS A 48 -4.95 7.12 13.80
C CYS A 48 -5.90 7.78 12.80
N SER A 49 -5.46 8.80 12.06
CA SER A 49 -6.29 9.52 11.08
C SER A 49 -5.68 9.55 9.69
N SER A 50 -6.51 9.67 8.65
CA SER A 50 -6.06 9.84 7.26
C SER A 50 -5.22 11.10 7.09
N GLU A 51 -5.50 12.17 7.85
CA GLU A 51 -4.68 13.38 7.85
C GLU A 51 -3.28 13.15 8.40
N LEU A 52 -3.18 12.40 9.49
CA LEU A 52 -1.90 12.06 10.09
C LEU A 52 -1.11 11.13 9.17
N ARG A 53 -1.75 10.07 8.64
CA ARG A 53 -1.14 9.16 7.64
C ARG A 53 -0.61 9.93 6.45
N ARG A 54 -1.41 10.81 5.86
CA ARG A 54 -1.00 11.63 4.72
C ARG A 54 0.25 12.45 5.03
N SER A 55 0.26 13.15 6.16
CA SER A 55 1.40 13.98 6.58
C SER A 55 2.67 13.14 6.78
N VAL A 56 2.53 12.00 7.46
CA VAL A 56 3.65 11.11 7.74
C VAL A 56 4.15 10.40 6.50
N TRP A 57 3.26 9.80 5.70
CA TRP A 57 3.62 9.02 4.51
C TRP A 57 4.30 9.89 3.44
N MET A 58 3.83 11.13 3.23
CA MET A 58 4.54 12.08 2.38
C MET A 58 5.97 12.31 2.88
N ARG A 59 6.17 12.44 4.19
CA ARG A 59 7.51 12.64 4.76
C ARG A 59 8.40 11.40 4.61
N LEU A 60 7.88 10.21 4.89
CA LEU A 60 8.59 8.92 4.75
C LEU A 60 8.98 8.64 3.30
N LEU A 61 8.13 9.02 2.34
CA LEU A 61 8.40 8.89 0.91
C LEU A 61 9.25 10.04 0.34
N GLY A 62 9.74 10.95 1.19
CA GLY A 62 10.60 12.07 0.78
C GLY A 62 9.90 13.11 -0.09
N LEU A 63 8.58 13.25 0.02
CA LEU A 63 7.78 14.19 -0.77
C LEU A 63 7.58 15.51 -0.04
N ALA A 64 7.90 16.60 -0.73
CA ALA A 64 7.52 17.94 -0.26
C ALA A 64 6.03 18.19 -0.53
N PRO A 65 5.31 18.96 0.32
CA PRO A 65 3.90 19.27 0.12
C PRO A 65 3.58 19.88 -1.24
N LYS A 66 4.50 20.69 -1.80
CA LYS A 66 4.37 21.30 -3.13
C LYS A 66 4.40 20.27 -4.25
N GLN A 67 5.23 19.24 -4.13
CA GLN A 67 5.31 18.18 -5.13
C GLN A 67 4.04 17.32 -5.09
N ALA A 68 3.55 17.01 -3.89
CA ALA A 68 2.39 16.15 -3.69
C ALA A 68 1.06 16.73 -4.20
N VAL A 69 1.02 18.00 -4.61
CA VAL A 69 -0.16 18.65 -5.20
C VAL A 69 0.04 19.06 -6.66
N ASP A 70 1.18 18.73 -7.25
CA ASP A 70 1.47 19.03 -8.65
C ASP A 70 0.48 18.29 -9.56
N PRO A 71 -0.31 18.99 -10.40
CA PRO A 71 -1.27 18.38 -11.31
C PRO A 71 -0.64 17.84 -12.60
N SER A 72 0.67 18.04 -12.82
CA SER A 72 1.34 17.70 -14.09
C SER A 72 1.19 16.24 -14.52
N TRP A 73 0.99 15.33 -13.57
CA TRP A 73 0.76 13.91 -13.82
C TRP A 73 -0.45 13.64 -14.71
N LYS A 74 -1.45 14.54 -14.71
CA LYS A 74 -2.63 14.41 -15.57
C LYS A 74 -2.32 14.59 -17.05
N HIS A 75 -1.27 15.33 -17.41
CA HIS A 75 -0.89 15.50 -18.81
C HIS A 75 -0.48 14.17 -19.46
N VAL A 76 0.09 13.26 -18.65
CA VAL A 76 0.50 11.93 -19.10
C VAL A 76 -0.70 11.10 -19.57
N LEU A 77 -1.90 11.35 -19.03
CA LEU A 77 -3.12 10.61 -19.37
C LEU A 77 -3.53 10.78 -20.83
N ALA A 78 -3.17 11.89 -21.48
CA ALA A 78 -3.49 12.13 -22.88
C ALA A 78 -2.82 11.12 -23.83
N GLU A 79 -1.72 10.50 -23.40
CA GLU A 79 -0.94 9.54 -24.20
C GLU A 79 -1.17 8.08 -23.78
N VAL A 80 -2.11 7.83 -22.86
CA VAL A 80 -2.38 6.47 -22.37
C VAL A 80 -3.14 5.68 -23.44
N ASP A 81 -2.61 4.52 -23.80
CA ASP A 81 -3.35 3.54 -24.58
C ASP A 81 -4.32 2.78 -23.66
N HIS A 82 -5.62 3.00 -23.85
CA HIS A 82 -6.68 2.33 -23.11
C HIS A 82 -7.14 1.00 -23.75
N GLN A 83 -6.61 0.63 -24.90
CA GLN A 83 -7.04 -0.56 -25.66
C GLN A 83 -6.08 -1.75 -25.52
N GLY A 84 -4.87 -1.51 -25.02
CA GLY A 84 -3.87 -2.54 -24.74
C GLY A 84 -4.35 -3.62 -23.78
N LYS A 85 -3.70 -4.79 -23.84
CA LYS A 85 -3.99 -5.94 -22.94
C LYS A 85 -3.89 -5.54 -21.46
N GLU A 86 -2.85 -4.79 -21.11
CA GLU A 86 -2.62 -4.31 -19.74
C GLU A 86 -3.77 -3.42 -19.25
N ALA A 87 -4.18 -2.44 -20.06
CA ALA A 87 -5.28 -1.53 -19.74
C ALA A 87 -6.61 -2.26 -19.49
N LYS A 88 -6.89 -3.35 -20.25
CA LYS A 88 -8.08 -4.20 -20.02
C LYS A 88 -8.03 -4.93 -18.68
N VAL A 89 -6.86 -5.45 -18.30
CA VAL A 89 -6.68 -6.11 -16.99
C VAL A 89 -6.88 -5.10 -15.87
N MET A 90 -6.22 -3.94 -15.96
CA MET A 90 -6.39 -2.85 -14.99
C MET A 90 -7.86 -2.41 -14.88
N HIS A 91 -8.56 -2.29 -16.00
CA HIS A 91 -9.98 -1.94 -16.01
C HIS A 91 -10.81 -2.98 -15.24
N ALA A 92 -10.62 -4.27 -15.51
CA ALA A 92 -11.33 -5.35 -14.81
C ALA A 92 -11.06 -5.33 -13.29
N ASP A 93 -9.81 -5.10 -12.89
CA ASP A 93 -9.42 -4.98 -11.49
C ASP A 93 -10.06 -3.77 -10.80
N VAL A 94 -10.05 -2.61 -11.45
CA VAL A 94 -10.73 -1.41 -10.95
C VAL A 94 -12.24 -1.66 -10.80
N GLN A 95 -12.89 -2.37 -11.72
CA GLN A 95 -14.32 -2.69 -11.60
C GLN A 95 -14.63 -3.66 -10.45
N ARG A 96 -13.65 -4.45 -9.99
CA ARG A 96 -13.78 -5.33 -8.81
C ARG A 96 -13.40 -4.63 -7.50
N SER A 97 -12.70 -3.50 -7.55
CA SER A 97 -12.28 -2.70 -6.39
C SER A 97 -13.38 -1.82 -5.77
N VAL A 98 -13.10 -1.14 -4.65
CA VAL A 98 -14.03 -0.20 -3.96
C VAL A 98 -15.34 -0.85 -3.50
N TYR A 99 -15.23 -2.07 -2.96
CA TYR A 99 -16.33 -2.86 -2.43
C TYR A 99 -16.01 -3.48 -1.08
N SER A 100 -14.80 -4.02 -0.92
CA SER A 100 -14.48 -4.97 0.14
C SER A 100 -14.15 -4.35 1.50
N TRP A 101 -14.00 -3.02 1.59
CA TRP A 101 -13.61 -2.36 2.83
C TRP A 101 -14.81 -1.71 3.53
N ASP A 102 -14.76 -1.63 4.86
CA ASP A 102 -15.81 -1.00 5.67
C ASP A 102 -16.11 0.44 5.22
N VAL A 103 -15.05 1.19 4.84
CA VAL A 103 -15.16 2.55 4.30
C VAL A 103 -15.91 2.63 2.96
N HIS A 104 -16.07 1.50 2.26
CA HIS A 104 -16.83 1.39 1.01
C HIS A 104 -18.25 0.87 1.22
N THR A 105 -18.61 0.51 2.45
CA THR A 105 -19.97 0.08 2.78
C THR A 105 -20.91 1.28 2.66
N ASN A 106 -22.06 1.08 2.02
CA ASN A 106 -23.10 2.10 1.81
C ASN A 106 -22.67 3.37 1.03
N ILE A 107 -21.52 3.36 0.35
CA ILE A 107 -21.16 4.48 -0.53
C ILE A 107 -22.09 4.54 -1.75
N LYS A 108 -22.44 5.77 -2.16
CA LYS A 108 -23.26 5.98 -3.36
C LYS A 108 -22.52 5.46 -4.60
N LYS A 109 -23.27 4.89 -5.56
CA LYS A 109 -22.74 4.42 -6.84
C LYS A 109 -21.93 5.50 -7.59
N THR A 110 -22.39 6.75 -7.53
CA THR A 110 -21.68 7.89 -8.13
C THR A 110 -20.32 8.13 -7.51
N THR A 111 -20.23 8.15 -6.18
CA THR A 111 -18.97 8.27 -5.43
C THR A 111 -18.04 7.10 -5.71
N ARG A 112 -18.57 5.87 -5.75
CA ARG A 112 -17.79 4.68 -6.12
C ARG A 112 -17.18 4.82 -7.52
N ASN A 113 -18.01 5.18 -8.51
CA ASN A 113 -17.55 5.33 -9.89
C ASN A 113 -16.50 6.43 -10.01
N GLN A 114 -16.67 7.55 -9.30
CA GLN A 114 -15.68 8.62 -9.27
C GLN A 114 -14.35 8.14 -8.67
N LYS A 115 -14.38 7.37 -7.58
CA LYS A 115 -13.17 6.83 -6.94
C LYS A 115 -12.45 5.82 -7.83
N ARG A 116 -13.21 4.96 -8.53
CA ARG A 116 -12.67 4.03 -9.54
C ARG A 116 -12.01 4.73 -10.71
N GLU A 117 -12.65 5.80 -11.20
CA GLU A 117 -12.08 6.63 -12.25
C GLU A 117 -10.75 7.26 -11.80
N GLN A 118 -10.72 7.84 -10.59
CA GLN A 118 -9.50 8.37 -10.00
C GLN A 118 -8.41 7.31 -9.81
N LEU A 119 -8.78 6.11 -9.35
CA LEU A 119 -7.86 4.99 -9.19
C LEU A 119 -7.26 4.57 -10.54
N SER A 120 -8.11 4.43 -11.56
CA SER A 120 -7.70 4.12 -12.93
C SER A 120 -6.71 5.17 -13.45
N GLN A 121 -7.02 6.46 -13.30
CA GLN A 121 -6.16 7.56 -13.72
C GLN A 121 -4.80 7.54 -13.03
N VAL A 122 -4.77 7.36 -11.70
CA VAL A 122 -3.52 7.30 -10.94
C VAL A 122 -2.62 6.17 -11.45
N MET A 123 -3.16 4.96 -11.59
CA MET A 123 -2.34 3.82 -12.03
C MET A 123 -1.84 3.97 -13.46
N HIS A 124 -2.71 4.37 -14.40
CA HIS A 124 -2.31 4.56 -15.79
C HIS A 124 -1.25 5.65 -15.93
N ALA A 125 -1.36 6.75 -15.18
CA ALA A 125 -0.37 7.81 -15.22
C ALA A 125 1.01 7.35 -14.71
N ILE A 126 1.06 6.55 -13.64
CA ILE A 126 2.32 6.02 -13.09
C ILE A 126 2.97 5.06 -14.08
N LEU A 127 2.22 4.07 -14.56
CA LEU A 127 2.74 3.07 -15.50
C LEU A 127 3.13 3.70 -16.83
N ARG A 128 2.37 4.67 -17.34
CA ARG A 128 2.71 5.36 -18.58
C ARG A 128 3.97 6.20 -18.41
N ARG A 129 4.11 6.95 -17.30
CA ARG A 129 5.28 7.79 -17.05
C ARG A 129 6.57 6.97 -16.92
N HIS A 130 6.47 5.75 -16.38
CA HIS A 130 7.61 4.87 -16.13
C HIS A 130 7.54 3.56 -16.93
N ASN A 131 6.95 3.59 -18.12
CA ASN A 131 6.67 2.40 -18.94
C ASN A 131 7.91 1.58 -19.36
N SER A 132 9.10 2.18 -19.28
CA SER A 132 10.38 1.50 -19.55
C SER A 132 10.86 0.66 -18.37
N LYS A 133 10.26 0.83 -17.18
CA LYS A 133 10.67 0.19 -15.93
C LYS A 133 9.53 -0.59 -15.27
N LEU A 134 8.31 -0.07 -15.34
CA LEU A 134 7.16 -0.61 -14.64
C LEU A 134 6.18 -1.27 -15.61
N THR A 135 5.67 -2.42 -15.21
CA THR A 135 4.58 -3.17 -15.84
C THR A 135 3.56 -3.51 -14.76
N TYR A 136 2.28 -3.50 -15.11
CA TYR A 136 1.22 -3.81 -14.16
C TYR A 136 1.28 -5.27 -13.69
N PHE A 137 1.05 -5.48 -12.40
CA PHE A 137 0.71 -6.77 -11.82
C PHE A 137 -0.64 -6.70 -11.11
N GLN A 138 -1.34 -7.83 -11.05
CA GLN A 138 -2.63 -7.92 -10.36
C GLN A 138 -2.43 -7.76 -8.84
N GLY A 139 -2.99 -6.69 -8.28
CA GLY A 139 -2.86 -6.31 -6.87
C GLY A 139 -2.30 -4.90 -6.68
N PHE A 140 -1.66 -4.32 -7.71
CA PHE A 140 -1.19 -2.93 -7.65
C PHE A 140 -2.34 -1.93 -7.41
N HIS A 141 -3.54 -2.22 -7.92
CA HIS A 141 -4.73 -1.41 -7.69
C HIS A 141 -5.16 -1.36 -6.21
N ASP A 142 -5.00 -2.44 -5.46
CA ASP A 142 -5.32 -2.46 -4.03
C ASP A 142 -4.35 -1.57 -3.25
N ILE A 143 -3.06 -1.61 -3.59
CA ILE A 143 -2.05 -0.72 -3.02
C ILE A 143 -2.40 0.74 -3.33
N ALA A 144 -2.61 1.07 -4.61
CA ALA A 144 -2.93 2.43 -5.02
C ALA A 144 -4.23 2.97 -4.37
N LEU A 145 -5.22 2.09 -4.16
CA LEU A 145 -6.48 2.44 -3.51
C LEU A 145 -6.28 2.86 -2.06
N VAL A 146 -5.35 2.24 -1.31
CA VAL A 146 -5.02 2.65 0.08
C VAL A 146 -4.60 4.12 0.12
N PHE A 147 -3.70 4.53 -0.77
CA PHE A 147 -3.23 5.92 -0.83
C PHE A 147 -4.33 6.88 -1.28
N LEU A 148 -5.23 6.43 -2.15
CA LEU A 148 -6.40 7.20 -2.59
C LEU A 148 -7.49 7.33 -1.51
N GLU A 149 -7.53 6.46 -0.48
CA GLU A 149 -8.36 6.69 0.71
C GLU A 149 -7.75 7.73 1.66
N VAL A 150 -6.43 7.89 1.63
CA VAL A 150 -5.69 8.73 2.58
C VAL A 150 -5.51 10.17 2.07
N GLY A 151 -5.36 10.35 0.76
CA GLY A 151 -5.08 11.65 0.15
C GLY A 151 -5.97 11.98 -1.05
N THR A 152 -5.73 13.16 -1.62
CA THR A 152 -6.30 13.54 -2.92
C THR A 152 -5.68 12.70 -4.05
N PRO A 153 -6.29 12.64 -5.25
CA PRO A 153 -5.70 11.90 -6.38
C PRO A 153 -4.27 12.31 -6.73
N SER A 154 -3.93 13.61 -6.61
CA SER A 154 -2.56 14.08 -6.84
C SER A 154 -1.60 13.57 -5.76
N GLN A 155 -1.99 13.64 -4.49
CA GLN A 155 -1.17 13.11 -3.39
C GLN A 155 -1.00 11.60 -3.50
N ALA A 156 -2.06 10.88 -3.82
CA ALA A 156 -2.04 9.44 -4.06
C ALA A 156 -1.09 9.11 -5.22
N PHE A 157 -1.20 9.81 -6.36
CA PHE A 157 -0.28 9.65 -7.48
C PHE A 157 1.18 9.78 -7.06
N HIS A 158 1.56 10.90 -6.44
CA HIS A 158 2.97 11.16 -6.09
C HIS A 158 3.49 10.19 -5.03
N MET A 159 2.66 9.81 -4.04
CA MET A 159 3.04 8.81 -3.04
C MET A 159 3.22 7.43 -3.66
N VAL A 160 2.26 6.97 -4.47
CA VAL A 160 2.33 5.66 -5.12
C VAL A 160 3.44 5.61 -6.17
N GLU A 161 3.74 6.70 -6.86
CA GLU A 161 4.88 6.79 -7.79
C GLU A 161 6.21 6.56 -7.05
N ARG A 162 6.42 7.20 -5.90
CA ARG A 162 7.60 6.96 -5.06
C ARG A 162 7.64 5.52 -4.56
N LEU A 163 6.51 5.01 -4.06
CA LEU A 163 6.42 3.64 -3.59
C LEU A 163 6.75 2.63 -4.71
N ALA A 164 6.20 2.85 -5.89
CA ALA A 164 6.41 2.02 -7.08
C ALA A 164 7.88 1.96 -7.50
N LEU A 165 8.58 3.10 -7.49
CA LEU A 165 9.96 3.20 -7.98
C LEU A 165 11.04 2.76 -6.98
N PHE A 166 10.74 2.79 -5.68
CA PHE A 166 11.75 2.55 -4.64
C PHE A 166 11.47 1.32 -3.78
N HIS A 167 10.21 0.89 -3.69
CA HIS A 167 9.81 -0.19 -2.78
C HIS A 167 9.10 -1.34 -3.48
N LEU A 168 8.50 -1.10 -4.65
CA LEU A 168 7.75 -2.13 -5.38
C LEU A 168 8.36 -2.48 -6.75
N THR A 169 9.55 -1.95 -7.05
CA THR A 169 10.19 -2.12 -8.36
C THR A 169 10.32 -3.58 -8.73
N ASP A 170 10.77 -4.43 -7.81
CA ASP A 170 10.96 -5.86 -8.06
C ASP A 170 9.64 -6.58 -8.35
N GLN A 171 8.50 -6.09 -7.84
CA GLN A 171 7.17 -6.63 -8.11
C GLN A 171 6.50 -5.98 -9.32
N LEU A 172 6.91 -4.78 -9.72
CA LEU A 172 6.40 -4.06 -10.89
C LEU A 172 7.28 -4.24 -12.14
N CYS A 173 8.37 -5.01 -12.05
CA CYS A 173 9.19 -5.36 -13.21
C CYS A 173 8.81 -6.74 -13.76
N LEU A 174 9.04 -6.93 -15.06
CA LEU A 174 8.92 -8.25 -15.69
C LEU A 174 10.27 -8.96 -15.79
N PRO A 175 10.28 -10.29 -15.64
CA PRO A 175 9.16 -11.13 -15.24
C PRO A 175 8.93 -11.07 -13.71
N PHE A 176 7.66 -11.07 -13.30
CA PHE A 176 7.20 -10.84 -11.91
C PHE A 176 7.79 -11.83 -10.89
N ASP A 177 8.02 -13.07 -11.33
CA ASP A 177 8.62 -14.15 -10.55
C ASP A 177 10.04 -13.83 -10.09
N ARG A 178 10.81 -12.99 -10.80
CA ARG A 178 12.17 -12.62 -10.37
C ARG A 178 12.20 -11.92 -9.02
N GLY A 179 11.22 -11.07 -8.74
CA GLY A 179 11.11 -10.39 -7.45
C GLY A 179 10.47 -11.26 -6.37
N LEU A 180 9.49 -12.10 -6.75
CA LEU A 180 8.70 -12.86 -5.80
C LEU A 180 9.38 -14.15 -5.33
N THR A 181 10.04 -14.89 -6.22
CA THR A 181 10.64 -16.20 -5.91
C THR A 181 11.67 -16.13 -4.77
N PRO A 182 12.61 -15.16 -4.74
CA PRO A 182 13.54 -15.05 -3.62
C PRO A 182 12.87 -14.74 -2.28
N LEU A 183 11.80 -13.92 -2.30
CA LEU A 183 11.03 -13.59 -1.10
C LEU A 183 10.29 -14.81 -0.55
N LEU A 184 9.70 -15.62 -1.44
CA LEU A 184 9.05 -16.88 -1.05
C LEU A 184 10.07 -17.88 -0.50
N GLY A 185 11.24 -18.01 -1.12
CA GLY A 185 12.33 -18.83 -0.59
C GLY A 185 12.72 -18.42 0.83
N ALA A 186 12.94 -17.12 1.06
CA ALA A 186 13.24 -16.58 2.39
C ALA A 186 12.13 -16.87 3.41
N LEU A 187 10.85 -16.79 3.02
CA LEU A 187 9.73 -17.14 3.88
C LEU A 187 9.79 -18.61 4.34
N PHE A 188 10.03 -19.55 3.42
CA PHE A 188 10.15 -20.97 3.77
C PHE A 188 11.36 -21.24 4.67
N CYS A 189 12.51 -20.60 4.41
CA CYS A 189 13.67 -20.69 5.30
C CYS A 189 13.36 -20.18 6.71
N LEU A 190 12.69 -19.03 6.83
CA LEU A 190 12.28 -18.48 8.12
C LEU A 190 11.28 -19.40 8.83
N LEU A 191 10.34 -19.97 8.09
CA LEU A 191 9.36 -20.90 8.66
C LEU A 191 10.04 -22.14 9.22
N GLN A 192 11.00 -22.72 8.49
CA GLN A 192 11.75 -23.88 8.95
C GLN A 192 12.57 -23.60 10.23
N LEU A 193 13.06 -22.36 10.40
CA LEU A 193 13.78 -21.94 11.60
C LEU A 193 12.87 -21.65 12.80
N LEU A 194 11.66 -21.12 12.57
CA LEU A 194 10.76 -20.67 13.62
C LEU A 194 9.70 -21.71 14.01
N ASP A 195 9.30 -22.58 13.07
CA ASP A 195 8.24 -23.59 13.22
C ASP A 195 8.45 -24.76 12.22
N ALA A 196 9.44 -25.61 12.53
CA ALA A 196 9.77 -26.78 11.71
C ALA A 196 8.57 -27.74 11.47
N PRO A 197 7.73 -28.07 12.48
CA PRO A 197 6.56 -28.92 12.24
C PRO A 197 5.59 -28.36 11.19
N LEU A 198 5.36 -27.04 11.19
CA LEU A 198 4.52 -26.42 10.16
C LEU A 198 5.19 -26.44 8.78
N ALA A 199 6.50 -26.21 8.72
CA ALA A 199 7.25 -26.30 7.47
C ALA A 199 7.18 -27.71 6.85
N GLU A 200 7.38 -28.76 7.66
CA GLU A 200 7.28 -30.16 7.23
C GLU A 200 5.87 -30.50 6.74
N ALA A 201 4.83 -30.07 7.46
CA ALA A 201 3.45 -30.30 7.04
C ALA A 201 3.11 -29.62 5.69
N LEU A 202 3.66 -28.44 5.41
CA LEU A 202 3.50 -27.77 4.13
C LEU A 202 4.23 -28.52 3.00
N GLU A 203 5.44 -29.01 3.27
CA GLU A 203 6.21 -29.82 2.33
C GLU A 203 5.49 -31.14 2.01
N GLU A 204 4.99 -31.86 3.02
CA GLU A 204 4.19 -33.08 2.84
C GLU A 204 2.91 -32.83 2.03
N ALA A 205 2.30 -31.65 2.19
CA ALA A 205 1.13 -31.23 1.41
C ALA A 205 1.47 -30.76 -0.01
N GLY A 206 2.75 -30.77 -0.41
CA GLY A 206 3.23 -30.38 -1.74
C GLY A 206 3.41 -28.87 -1.95
N TRP A 207 3.43 -28.09 -0.87
CA TRP A 207 3.62 -26.64 -0.89
C TRP A 207 5.07 -26.29 -0.57
N THR A 208 6.01 -26.65 -1.45
CA THR A 208 7.41 -26.20 -1.36
C THR A 208 7.66 -24.98 -2.24
N SER A 209 8.72 -24.23 -1.94
CA SER A 209 9.19 -23.17 -2.87
C SER A 209 9.45 -23.77 -4.26
N CYS A 210 9.11 -23.03 -5.32
CA CYS A 210 9.15 -23.48 -6.72
C CYS A 210 10.51 -23.98 -7.22
N GLU A 211 11.57 -23.98 -6.42
CA GLU A 211 12.87 -24.53 -6.80
C GLU A 211 12.86 -26.06 -6.96
N ALA A 212 11.92 -26.78 -6.35
CA ALA A 212 11.87 -28.25 -6.41
C ALA A 212 11.20 -28.84 -7.68
N GLN A 213 10.67 -28.01 -8.59
CA GLN A 213 9.94 -28.48 -9.80
C GLN A 213 10.67 -28.23 -11.12
N CYS A 214 11.87 -27.66 -11.10
CA CYS A 214 12.73 -27.54 -12.27
C CYS A 214 13.94 -28.48 -12.13
N SER A 215 13.73 -29.77 -12.42
CA SER A 215 14.78 -30.75 -12.70
C SER A 215 14.30 -31.70 -13.79
#